data_AF-A0A8B7WGM1-F1
#
_entry.id   AF-A0A8B7WGM1-F1
#
_cell.length_a   1.000
_cell.length_b   1.000
_cell.length_c   1.000
_cell.angle_alpha   90.00
_cell.angle_beta   90.00
_cell.angle_gamma   90.00
#
_symmetry.space_group_name_H-M   'P 1'
#
loop_
_entity.id
_entity.type
_entity.pdbx_description
1 polymer ?
#
loop_
_entity_poly.entity_id
_entity_poly.type
_entity_poly.pdbx_seq_one_letter_code
_entity_poly.pdbx_strand_id
1 'polypeptide(L)'
;MNFNDSGACVTQCPQTFVYNPTTFQLEHNFNAKYTYGAFCVKKCPHNFVVDSSSCVRACPSSKMEIEENGIKMCKPCTDICPKACDGIGTGSLMSAQTVDSSNIDKFVNCTKINGNLIFLVTGIHGDPYNAIEAIDPEKLNVFRTVREITGFLNIQSWPPNMTDFSVFSNLVTIGGRVLYSGLSLLILKQQSITSLQFQSLKEISAGNIYITDNSNLCYYHTINWTTLFSTINQRIVIRDNRKAENCTAEGMVCNHLCSGDGCWGPGPDQCLSCRRFSRGRVCIESCNLYDGEFREFENGSICVECDSQCEKMEDGLLTCHGPVSLETFF
;
A
#
# COMPACT_ATOMS: atom_id res chain seq x y z
N MET A 1 30.36 22.24 -0.97
CA MET A 1 29.83 21.89 -2.31
C MET A 1 29.12 20.57 -2.11
N ASN A 2 27.81 20.53 -2.28
CA ASN A 2 26.98 19.56 -1.58
C ASN A 2 26.23 18.62 -2.53
N PHE A 3 26.09 18.99 -3.80
CA PHE A 3 25.31 18.23 -4.78
C PHE A 3 26.04 18.08 -6.11
N ASN A 4 25.84 16.94 -6.76
CA ASN A 4 26.28 16.67 -8.12
C ASN A 4 25.13 16.96 -9.10
N ASP A 5 25.34 17.96 -9.96
CA ASP A 5 24.46 18.31 -11.06
C ASP A 5 25.07 17.91 -12.40
N SER A 6 24.73 16.72 -12.89
CA SER A 6 25.19 16.21 -14.19
C SER A 6 26.72 16.27 -14.40
N GLY A 7 27.48 16.01 -13.32
CA GLY A 7 28.94 16.04 -13.29
C GLY A 7 29.55 17.30 -12.66
N ALA A 8 28.76 18.37 -12.48
CA ALA A 8 29.20 19.60 -11.83
C ALA A 8 28.91 19.59 -10.33
N CYS A 9 29.86 20.02 -9.51
CA CYS A 9 29.65 20.18 -8.07
C CYS A 9 29.01 21.55 -7.78
N VAL A 10 27.78 21.55 -7.28
CA VAL A 10 27.01 22.77 -7.00
C VAL A 10 26.67 22.89 -5.51
N THR A 11 26.37 24.11 -5.06
CA THR A 11 25.92 24.38 -3.68
C THR A 11 24.44 24.09 -3.48
N GLN A 12 23.64 24.30 -4.52
CA GLN A 12 22.21 24.01 -4.56
C GLN A 12 21.79 23.64 -5.98
N CYS A 13 20.78 22.80 -6.12
CA CYS A 13 20.21 22.47 -7.43
C CYS A 13 19.44 23.68 -8.01
N PRO A 14 19.30 23.77 -9.35
CA PRO A 14 18.45 24.77 -9.99
C PRO A 14 17.03 24.78 -9.44
N GLN A 15 16.61 25.90 -8.84
CA GLN A 15 15.31 26.05 -8.20
C GLN A 15 14.15 26.05 -9.21
N THR A 16 12.93 25.72 -8.75
CA THR A 16 11.71 25.69 -9.55
C THR A 16 11.23 27.06 -10.00
N PHE A 17 11.58 28.12 -9.27
CA PHE A 17 11.27 29.50 -9.61
C PHE A 17 12.56 30.34 -9.62
N VAL A 18 12.64 31.26 -10.57
CA VAL A 18 13.73 32.24 -10.69
C VAL A 18 13.13 33.63 -10.72
N TYR A 19 13.74 34.55 -9.98
CA TYR A 19 13.31 35.95 -9.94
C TYR A 19 13.66 36.64 -11.25
N ASN A 20 12.66 37.20 -11.93
CA ASN A 20 12.84 38.02 -13.13
C ASN A 20 12.97 39.51 -12.73
N PRO A 21 14.15 40.13 -12.89
CA PRO A 21 14.37 41.53 -12.50
C PRO A 21 13.58 42.56 -13.30
N THR A 22 13.05 42.19 -14.46
CA THR A 22 12.27 43.08 -15.33
C THR A 22 10.81 43.13 -14.91
N THR A 23 10.22 41.98 -14.57
CA THR A 23 8.82 41.88 -14.11
C THR A 23 8.69 42.01 -12.60
N PHE A 24 9.80 41.94 -11.86
CA PHE A 24 9.86 41.91 -10.40
C PHE A 24 9.03 40.74 -9.80
N GLN A 25 8.93 39.64 -10.54
CA GLN A 25 8.13 38.47 -10.18
C GLN A 25 8.97 37.19 -10.21
N LEU A 26 8.50 36.17 -9.51
CA LEU A 26 9.04 34.82 -9.59
C LEU A 26 8.43 34.11 -10.81
N GLU A 27 9.27 33.70 -11.75
CA GLU A 27 8.88 32.99 -12.95
C GLU A 27 9.32 31.53 -12.89
N HIS A 28 8.55 30.65 -13.53
CA HIS A 28 8.84 29.22 -13.52
C HIS A 28 10.13 28.92 -14.31
N ASN A 29 11.05 28.19 -13.67
CA ASN A 29 12.30 27.80 -14.28
C ASN A 29 12.15 26.45 -15.00
N PHE A 30 12.17 26.45 -16.32
CA PHE A 30 12.11 25.22 -17.13
C PHE A 30 13.35 24.32 -16.97
N ASN A 31 14.46 24.85 -16.45
CA ASN A 31 15.69 24.11 -16.18
C ASN A 31 15.79 23.65 -14.71
N ALA A 32 14.70 23.72 -13.96
CA ALA A 32 14.67 23.29 -12.57
C ALA A 32 15.06 21.81 -12.43
N LYS A 33 15.76 21.50 -11.33
CA LYS A 33 16.07 20.12 -10.91
C LYS A 33 15.76 19.95 -9.44
N TYR A 34 15.40 18.74 -9.06
CA TYR A 34 15.07 18.39 -7.70
C TYR A 34 16.30 17.87 -6.96
N THR A 35 16.42 18.21 -5.68
CA THR A 35 17.42 17.61 -4.81
C THR A 35 17.00 16.18 -4.45
N TYR A 36 17.89 15.22 -4.62
CA TYR A 36 17.69 13.83 -4.19
C TYR A 36 19.00 13.30 -3.57
N GLY A 37 19.04 13.22 -2.25
CA GLY A 37 20.28 12.93 -1.54
C GLY A 37 21.36 13.95 -1.88
N ALA A 38 22.46 13.51 -2.51
CA ALA A 38 23.57 14.36 -2.94
C ALA A 38 23.54 14.67 -4.46
N PHE A 39 22.39 14.51 -5.13
CA PHE A 39 22.27 14.68 -6.59
C PHE A 39 21.17 15.66 -6.98
N CYS A 40 21.34 16.31 -8.14
CA CYS A 40 20.30 17.09 -8.80
C CYS A 40 19.67 16.26 -9.93
N VAL A 41 18.38 15.93 -9.78
CA VAL A 41 17.66 15.06 -10.72
C VAL A 41 16.54 15.80 -11.44
N LYS A 42 16.30 15.48 -12.72
CA LYS A 42 15.20 16.09 -13.49
C LYS A 42 13.82 15.60 -13.04
N LYS A 43 13.74 14.38 -12.52
CA LYS A 43 12.53 13.76 -12.00
C LYS A 43 12.88 13.01 -10.72
N CYS A 44 12.03 13.13 -9.71
CA CYS A 44 12.16 12.30 -8.52
C CYS A 44 11.91 10.83 -8.86
N PRO A 45 12.52 9.88 -8.13
CA PRO A 45 12.15 8.47 -8.22
C PRO A 45 10.64 8.30 -7.99
N HIS A 46 10.00 7.36 -8.70
CA HIS A 46 8.54 7.18 -8.72
C HIS A 46 7.92 7.02 -7.32
N ASN A 47 8.65 6.39 -6.41
CA ASN A 47 8.18 6.17 -5.05
C ASN A 47 8.44 7.35 -4.08
N PHE A 48 9.06 8.44 -4.52
CA PHE A 48 9.31 9.65 -3.71
C PHE A 48 8.30 10.77 -4.00
N VAL A 49 8.22 11.75 -3.10
CA VAL A 49 7.30 12.90 -3.23
C VAL A 49 8.09 14.17 -3.49
N VAL A 50 7.58 15.01 -4.37
CA VAL A 50 8.13 16.35 -4.59
C VAL A 50 7.59 17.31 -3.53
N ASP A 51 8.48 17.90 -2.72
CA ASP A 51 8.16 19.06 -1.88
C ASP A 51 9.05 20.24 -2.28
N SER A 52 8.43 21.31 -2.77
CA SER A 52 9.11 22.48 -3.35
C SER A 52 10.10 22.10 -4.46
N SER A 53 11.40 22.00 -4.17
CA SER A 53 12.47 21.64 -5.11
C SER A 53 13.25 20.40 -4.65
N SER A 54 12.63 19.55 -3.84
CA SER A 54 13.29 18.39 -3.21
C SER A 54 12.45 17.12 -3.30
N CYS A 55 13.11 15.97 -3.46
CA CYS A 55 12.50 14.65 -3.38
C CYS A 55 12.53 14.19 -1.91
N VAL A 56 11.38 14.23 -1.24
CA VAL A 56 11.24 13.92 0.18
C VAL A 56 10.57 12.57 0.41
N ARG A 57 10.80 12.00 1.59
CA ARG A 57 10.21 10.72 2.02
C ARG A 57 8.79 10.85 2.56
N ALA A 58 8.43 12.01 3.10
CA ALA A 58 7.12 12.32 3.63
C ALA A 58 6.87 13.82 3.48
N CYS A 59 5.61 14.20 3.26
CA CYS A 59 5.23 15.60 3.30
C CYS A 59 5.32 16.16 4.72
N PRO A 60 5.60 17.46 4.88
CA PRO A 60 5.43 18.16 6.15
C PRO A 60 4.01 17.99 6.70
N SER A 61 3.83 18.11 8.02
CA SER A 61 2.54 17.91 8.68
C SER A 61 1.42 18.86 8.22
N SER A 62 1.76 20.03 7.67
CA SER A 62 0.82 21.00 7.10
C SER A 62 0.45 20.74 5.63
N LYS A 63 1.01 19.69 5.02
CA LYS A 63 0.81 19.33 3.62
C LYS A 63 0.34 17.89 3.48
N MET A 64 -0.44 17.63 2.44
CA MET A 64 -0.86 16.31 2.03
C MET A 64 -0.18 15.89 0.74
N GLU A 65 0.04 14.59 0.60
CA GLU A 65 0.54 13.98 -0.63
C GLU A 65 -0.61 13.84 -1.62
N ILE A 66 -0.45 14.43 -2.79
CA ILE A 66 -1.37 14.29 -3.92
C ILE A 66 -0.61 13.80 -5.15
N GLU A 67 -1.31 13.15 -6.06
CA GLU A 67 -0.75 12.69 -7.32
C GLU A 67 -1.33 13.51 -8.48
N GLU A 68 -0.49 14.31 -9.14
CA GLU A 68 -0.84 15.05 -10.36
C GLU A 68 0.00 14.50 -11.52
N ASN A 69 -0.64 14.04 -12.59
CA ASN A 69 0.03 13.48 -13.79
C ASN A 69 1.04 12.36 -13.50
N GLY A 70 0.75 11.49 -12.51
CA GLY A 70 1.64 10.40 -12.10
C GLY A 70 2.85 10.84 -11.27
N ILE A 71 2.86 12.09 -10.78
CA ILE A 71 3.90 12.62 -9.90
C ILE A 71 3.30 12.93 -8.54
N LYS A 72 3.85 12.28 -7.50
CA LYS A 72 3.50 12.53 -6.10
C LYS A 72 4.11 13.86 -5.66
N MET A 73 3.30 14.76 -5.12
CA MET A 73 3.71 16.08 -4.66
C MET A 73 3.02 16.51 -3.36
N CYS A 74 3.70 17.36 -2.59
CA CYS A 74 3.17 17.90 -1.34
C CYS A 74 2.43 19.22 -1.58
N LYS A 75 1.12 19.25 -1.34
CA LYS A 75 0.31 20.47 -1.36
C LYS A 75 -0.19 20.81 0.05
N PRO A 76 -0.37 22.09 0.39
CA PRO A 76 -1.07 22.48 1.61
C PRO A 76 -2.44 21.80 1.70
N CYS A 77 -2.81 21.32 2.89
CA CYS A 77 -4.15 20.78 3.12
C CYS A 77 -5.19 21.92 3.06
N THR A 78 -6.36 21.65 2.48
CA THR A 78 -7.47 22.62 2.44
C THR A 78 -8.09 22.83 3.82
N ASP A 79 -8.28 21.75 4.57
CA ASP A 79 -8.79 21.74 5.95
C ASP A 79 -7.97 20.77 6.82
N ILE A 80 -8.48 19.56 7.05
CA ILE A 80 -7.84 18.54 7.88
C ILE A 80 -7.05 17.58 6.98
N CYS A 81 -5.75 17.45 7.24
CA CYS A 81 -4.91 16.49 6.53
C CYS A 81 -5.31 15.02 6.88
N PRO A 82 -5.19 14.07 5.94
CA PRO A 82 -5.29 12.65 6.26
C PRO A 82 -4.35 12.27 7.40
N LYS A 83 -4.79 11.41 8.32
CA LYS A 83 -3.99 11.02 9.49
C LYS A 83 -2.79 10.17 9.07
N ALA A 84 -1.67 10.85 8.88
CA ALA A 84 -0.36 10.25 8.69
C ALA A 84 0.37 10.14 10.03
N CYS A 85 0.86 8.94 10.34
CA CYS A 85 1.51 8.63 11.61
C CYS A 85 2.97 8.26 11.39
N ASP A 86 3.82 8.56 12.37
CA ASP A 86 5.21 8.15 12.33
C ASP A 86 5.32 6.61 12.41
N GLY A 87 6.14 6.03 11.54
CA GLY A 87 6.53 4.62 11.62
C GLY A 87 7.75 4.41 12.51
N ILE A 88 8.09 3.15 12.75
CA ILE A 88 9.27 2.73 13.51
C ILE A 88 10.54 3.29 12.86
N GLY A 89 11.36 3.98 13.66
CA GLY A 89 12.57 4.68 13.21
C GLY A 89 12.30 6.04 12.55
N THR A 90 11.12 6.64 12.76
CA THR A 90 10.76 7.96 12.20
C THR A 90 10.14 8.86 13.28
N GLY A 91 10.46 10.16 13.27
CA GLY A 91 9.81 11.16 14.10
C GLY A 91 9.72 10.79 15.59
N SER A 92 8.51 10.75 16.12
CA SER A 92 8.19 10.38 17.50
C SER A 92 8.52 8.93 17.88
N LEU A 93 8.87 8.09 16.90
CA LEU A 93 9.26 6.69 17.04
C LEU A 93 10.70 6.44 16.53
N MET A 94 11.53 7.48 16.44
CA MET A 94 12.94 7.36 16.00
C MET A 94 13.75 6.35 16.81
N SER A 95 13.52 6.27 18.12
CA SER A 95 14.22 5.33 19.02
C SER A 95 13.61 3.93 19.04
N ALA A 96 12.40 3.76 18.51
CA ALA A 96 11.72 2.46 18.51
C ALA A 96 12.35 1.52 17.49
N GLN A 97 12.53 0.26 17.86
CA GLN A 97 13.05 -0.79 16.98
C GLN A 97 11.96 -1.75 16.46
N THR A 98 10.84 -1.83 17.18
CA THR A 98 9.70 -2.68 16.87
C THR A 98 8.41 -2.01 17.34
N VAL A 99 7.29 -2.40 16.74
CA VAL A 99 5.98 -2.21 17.35
C VAL A 99 5.91 -3.09 18.60
N ASP A 100 5.45 -2.52 19.70
CA ASP A 100 5.32 -3.18 21.00
C ASP A 100 4.13 -2.63 21.80
N SER A 101 3.88 -3.18 22.99
CA SER A 101 2.77 -2.76 23.87
C SER A 101 2.83 -1.29 24.31
N SER A 102 4.01 -0.66 24.32
CA SER A 102 4.21 0.75 24.72
C SER A 102 3.86 1.74 23.60
N ASN A 103 3.88 1.30 22.34
CA ASN A 103 3.73 2.19 21.19
C ASN A 103 2.57 1.83 20.25
N ILE A 104 1.95 0.65 20.37
CA ILE A 104 0.86 0.20 19.50
C ILE A 104 -0.32 1.20 19.41
N ASP A 105 -0.67 1.84 20.53
CA ASP A 105 -1.81 2.77 20.59
C ASP A 105 -1.54 4.08 19.82
N LYS A 106 -0.29 4.36 19.45
CA LYS A 106 0.04 5.51 18.57
C LYS A 106 -0.43 5.31 17.14
N PHE A 107 -0.75 4.07 16.74
CA PHE A 107 -1.21 3.71 15.40
C PHE A 107 -2.74 3.75 15.23
N VAL A 108 -3.50 4.08 16.29
CA VAL A 108 -4.97 4.14 16.25
C VAL A 108 -5.44 5.12 15.16
N ASN A 109 -6.32 4.68 14.26
CA ASN A 109 -6.91 5.46 13.16
C ASN A 109 -5.91 5.99 12.12
N CYS A 110 -4.67 5.51 12.10
CA CYS A 110 -3.71 5.89 11.08
C CYS A 110 -4.10 5.28 9.73
N THR A 111 -4.16 6.10 8.68
CA THR A 111 -4.40 5.64 7.30
C THR A 111 -3.12 5.55 6.50
N LYS A 112 -2.09 6.32 6.88
CA LYS A 112 -0.76 6.32 6.28
C LYS A 112 0.31 6.24 7.35
N ILE A 113 1.31 5.38 7.14
CA ILE A 113 2.50 5.27 7.99
C ILE A 113 3.68 5.91 7.27
N ASN A 114 4.15 7.04 7.80
CA ASN A 114 5.38 7.69 7.39
C ASN A 114 6.58 6.97 8.03
N GLY A 115 7.13 6.00 7.32
CA GLY A 115 8.22 5.17 7.82
C GLY A 115 7.88 3.69 7.71
N ASN A 116 8.32 2.92 8.69
CA ASN A 116 8.31 1.46 8.64
C ASN A 116 7.36 0.86 9.68
N LEU A 117 6.92 -0.37 9.44
CA LEU A 117 6.36 -1.22 10.49
C LEU A 117 7.26 -2.44 10.66
N ILE A 118 7.67 -2.69 11.90
CA ILE A 118 8.63 -3.73 12.25
C ILE A 118 8.05 -4.51 13.42
N PHE A 119 7.96 -5.83 13.30
CA PHE A 119 7.46 -6.74 14.33
C PHE A 119 8.55 -7.75 14.66
N LEU A 120 9.23 -7.53 15.79
CA LEU A 120 10.28 -8.41 16.30
C LEU A 120 9.75 -9.24 17.47
N VAL A 121 10.50 -10.28 17.83
CA VAL A 121 10.20 -11.16 18.97
C VAL A 121 10.02 -10.33 20.25
N THR A 122 10.88 -9.34 20.48
CA THR A 122 10.82 -8.45 21.66
C THR A 122 9.59 -7.56 21.70
N GLY A 123 8.96 -7.29 20.54
CA GLY A 123 7.72 -6.51 20.48
C GLY A 123 6.48 -7.39 20.71
N ILE A 124 6.43 -8.54 20.04
CA ILE A 124 5.29 -9.46 20.12
C ILE A 124 5.26 -10.20 21.47
N HIS A 125 6.38 -10.76 21.90
CA HIS A 125 6.49 -11.55 23.14
C HIS A 125 6.96 -10.74 24.35
N GLY A 126 7.22 -9.44 24.16
CA GLY A 126 7.68 -8.54 25.22
C GLY A 126 9.19 -8.52 25.38
N ASP A 127 9.66 -7.48 26.07
CA ASP A 127 11.06 -7.26 26.41
C ASP A 127 11.19 -7.09 27.93
N PRO A 128 11.46 -8.20 28.66
CA PRO A 128 11.59 -8.17 30.11
C PRO A 128 12.72 -7.26 30.61
N TYR A 129 13.78 -7.04 29.82
CA TYR A 129 14.91 -6.21 30.22
C TYR A 129 14.52 -4.73 30.31
N ASN A 130 13.69 -4.29 29.37
CA ASN A 130 13.16 -2.93 29.33
C ASN A 130 11.78 -2.79 30.00
N ALA A 131 11.30 -3.83 30.69
CA ALA A 131 9.97 -3.89 31.31
C ALA A 131 8.81 -3.60 30.34
N ILE A 132 8.92 -4.11 29.11
CA ILE A 132 7.87 -4.00 28.09
C ILE A 132 7.11 -5.33 28.05
N GLU A 133 5.80 -5.28 28.30
CA GLU A 133 4.95 -6.47 28.25
C GLU A 133 4.74 -6.94 26.80
N ALA A 134 4.40 -8.21 26.65
CA ALA A 134 3.98 -8.77 25.36
C ALA A 134 2.79 -7.98 24.79
N ILE A 135 2.73 -7.89 23.46
CA ILE A 135 1.60 -7.21 22.82
C ILE A 135 0.33 -8.05 23.00
N ASP A 136 -0.78 -7.38 23.29
CA ASP A 136 -2.11 -7.99 23.17
C ASP A 136 -2.42 -8.17 21.67
N PRO A 137 -2.63 -9.41 21.17
CA PRO A 137 -2.94 -9.67 19.76
C PRO A 137 -4.13 -8.87 19.24
N GLU A 138 -5.15 -8.59 20.08
CA GLU A 138 -6.32 -7.81 19.66
C GLU A 138 -5.97 -6.36 19.34
N LYS A 139 -4.93 -5.80 19.97
CA LYS A 139 -4.46 -4.44 19.67
C LYS A 139 -3.84 -4.32 18.28
N LEU A 140 -3.44 -5.41 17.63
CA LEU A 140 -2.95 -5.36 16.24
C LEU A 140 -4.05 -4.93 15.25
N ASN A 141 -5.33 -5.01 15.63
CA ASN A 141 -6.44 -4.52 14.81
C ASN A 141 -6.38 -3.01 14.54
N VAL A 142 -5.57 -2.22 15.26
CA VAL A 142 -5.35 -0.79 14.94
C VAL A 142 -4.82 -0.59 13.53
N PHE A 143 -4.13 -1.58 12.96
CA PHE A 143 -3.62 -1.52 11.60
C PHE A 143 -4.68 -1.71 10.52
N ARG A 144 -5.92 -2.08 10.87
CA ARG A 144 -7.01 -2.23 9.89
C ARG A 144 -7.31 -0.94 9.16
N THR A 145 -7.02 0.23 9.71
CA THR A 145 -7.24 1.51 9.00
C THR A 145 -6.12 1.86 8.04
N VAL A 146 -4.96 1.20 8.13
CA VAL A 146 -3.77 1.52 7.35
C VAL A 146 -3.97 1.13 5.89
N ARG A 147 -3.73 2.08 4.99
CA ARG A 147 -3.78 1.92 3.54
C ARG A 147 -2.42 2.04 2.88
N GLU A 148 -1.47 2.73 3.50
CA GLU A 148 -0.14 2.95 2.92
C GLU A 148 0.95 2.89 3.98
N ILE A 149 2.04 2.19 3.67
CA ILE A 149 3.30 2.22 4.42
C ILE A 149 4.36 2.79 3.48
N THR A 150 4.93 3.95 3.80
CA THR A 150 5.89 4.62 2.87
C THR A 150 7.26 3.96 2.83
N GLY A 151 7.68 3.32 3.93
CA GLY A 151 8.91 2.55 4.06
C GLY A 151 8.71 1.06 3.75
N PHE A 152 9.08 0.19 4.70
CA PHE A 152 8.98 -1.27 4.57
C PHE A 152 8.12 -1.89 5.68
N LEU A 153 7.66 -3.12 5.42
CA LEU A 153 6.99 -4.00 6.38
C LEU A 153 7.90 -5.19 6.70
N ASN A 154 8.30 -5.34 7.96
CA ASN A 154 9.21 -6.40 8.42
C ASN A 154 8.56 -7.20 9.57
N ILE A 155 8.20 -8.44 9.30
CA ILE A 155 7.54 -9.35 10.23
C ILE A 155 8.48 -10.52 10.52
N GLN A 156 9.12 -10.47 11.70
CA GLN A 156 9.99 -11.55 12.23
C GLN A 156 9.37 -12.24 13.44
N SER A 157 8.27 -11.71 13.97
CA SER A 157 7.45 -12.37 14.97
C SER A 157 5.99 -11.97 14.78
N TRP A 158 5.07 -12.89 15.10
CA TRP A 158 3.64 -12.73 15.00
C TRP A 158 2.95 -13.56 16.08
N PRO A 159 1.78 -13.15 16.61
CA PRO A 159 1.09 -13.92 17.64
C PRO A 159 0.75 -15.35 17.17
N PRO A 160 0.97 -16.39 18.01
CA PRO A 160 0.74 -17.79 17.63
C PRO A 160 -0.71 -18.15 17.28
N ASN A 161 -1.68 -17.41 17.81
CA ASN A 161 -3.11 -17.60 17.57
C ASN A 161 -3.61 -16.89 16.30
N MET A 162 -2.78 -16.08 15.65
CA MET A 162 -3.12 -15.39 14.41
C MET A 162 -2.54 -16.14 13.22
N THR A 163 -3.42 -16.59 12.33
CA THR A 163 -3.10 -17.45 11.19
C THR A 163 -2.82 -16.69 9.89
N ASP A 164 -2.92 -15.37 9.91
CA ASP A 164 -2.78 -14.50 8.73
C ASP A 164 -2.52 -13.04 9.15
N PHE A 165 -2.40 -12.16 8.14
CA PHE A 165 -2.15 -10.73 8.31
C PHE A 165 -3.38 -9.87 7.96
N SER A 166 -4.60 -10.36 8.14
CA SER A 166 -5.84 -9.63 7.83
C SER A 166 -6.03 -8.32 8.61
N VAL A 167 -5.24 -8.07 9.66
CA VAL A 167 -5.14 -6.73 10.26
C VAL A 167 -4.63 -5.69 9.25
N PHE A 168 -3.95 -6.10 8.19
CA PHE A 168 -3.54 -5.28 7.06
C PHE A 168 -4.42 -5.47 5.82
N SER A 169 -5.68 -5.94 5.95
CA SER A 169 -6.57 -6.17 4.80
C SER A 169 -6.85 -4.92 3.96
N ASN A 170 -6.67 -3.73 4.53
CA ASN A 170 -6.84 -2.44 3.86
C ASN A 170 -5.53 -1.84 3.32
N LEU A 171 -4.38 -2.49 3.55
CA LEU A 171 -3.09 -2.03 3.03
C LEU A 171 -3.08 -2.13 1.50
N VAL A 172 -2.94 -1.00 0.82
CA VAL A 172 -2.94 -0.89 -0.64
C VAL A 172 -1.52 -0.82 -1.19
N THR A 173 -0.65 -0.08 -0.52
CA THR A 173 0.69 0.26 -1.04
C THR A 173 1.78 0.12 0.01
N ILE A 174 2.88 -0.53 -0.37
CA ILE A 174 4.17 -0.48 0.34
C ILE A 174 5.17 0.28 -0.53
N GLY A 175 5.52 1.50 -0.11
CA GLY A 175 6.27 2.45 -0.95
C GLY A 175 7.76 2.15 -1.11
N GLY A 176 8.41 1.51 -0.12
CA GLY A 176 9.84 1.19 -0.20
C GLY A 176 10.76 2.42 -0.31
N ARG A 177 10.35 3.59 0.22
CA ARG A 177 11.21 4.80 0.30
C ARG A 177 12.43 4.60 1.21
N VAL A 178 12.31 3.63 2.10
CA VAL A 178 13.34 3.06 2.97
C VAL A 178 13.25 1.54 2.83
N LEU A 179 14.40 0.86 2.79
CA LEU A 179 14.47 -0.58 2.60
C LEU A 179 15.28 -1.23 3.74
N TYR A 180 14.86 -2.40 4.19
CA TYR A 180 15.62 -3.23 5.11
C TYR A 180 16.51 -4.19 4.31
N SER A 181 17.81 -3.90 4.21
CA SER A 181 18.74 -4.70 3.39
C SER A 181 18.27 -4.90 1.93
N GLY A 182 17.65 -3.86 1.35
CA GLY A 182 17.09 -3.91 0.00
C GLY A 182 15.67 -4.50 -0.09
N LEU A 183 15.05 -4.88 1.03
CA LEU A 183 13.71 -5.43 1.10
C LEU A 183 12.67 -4.36 1.49
N SER A 184 11.49 -4.43 0.88
CA SER A 184 10.31 -3.64 1.26
C SER A 184 9.25 -4.48 1.98
N LEU A 185 9.26 -5.80 1.79
CA LEU A 185 8.44 -6.76 2.52
C LEU A 185 9.29 -7.95 2.98
N LEU A 186 9.28 -8.22 4.28
CA LEU A 186 9.95 -9.36 4.90
C LEU A 186 8.97 -10.11 5.82
N ILE A 187 8.78 -11.42 5.58
CA ILE A 187 7.98 -12.32 6.42
C ILE A 187 8.80 -13.58 6.66
N LEU A 188 9.30 -13.75 7.88
CA LEU A 188 10.33 -14.74 8.17
C LEU A 188 10.01 -15.55 9.43
N LYS A 189 10.08 -16.88 9.35
CA LYS A 189 9.97 -17.81 10.49
C LYS A 189 8.63 -17.80 11.26
N GLN A 190 7.53 -17.44 10.59
CA GLN A 190 6.19 -17.48 11.19
C GLN A 190 5.58 -18.88 11.06
N GLN A 191 5.46 -19.60 12.18
CA GLN A 191 4.94 -20.97 12.17
C GLN A 191 3.41 -21.03 12.23
N SER A 192 2.75 -20.02 12.79
CA SER A 192 1.29 -20.01 12.96
C SER A 192 0.52 -19.65 11.70
N ILE A 193 1.15 -18.93 10.76
CA ILE A 193 0.44 -18.41 9.59
C ILE A 193 0.20 -19.49 8.53
N THR A 194 -1.00 -19.49 7.97
CA THR A 194 -1.46 -20.41 6.92
C THR A 194 -1.80 -19.69 5.62
N SER A 195 -2.10 -18.39 5.67
CA SER A 195 -2.36 -17.51 4.51
C SER A 195 -1.82 -16.10 4.77
N LEU A 196 -1.77 -15.25 3.73
CA LEU A 196 -1.27 -13.87 3.85
C LEU A 196 -2.38 -12.87 4.13
N GLN A 197 -3.46 -12.91 3.34
CA GLN A 197 -4.65 -12.05 3.44
C GLN A 197 -4.40 -10.53 3.35
N PHE A 198 -3.41 -10.12 2.54
CA PHE A 198 -3.22 -8.73 2.12
C PHE A 198 -4.23 -8.30 1.05
N GLN A 199 -5.52 -8.41 1.36
CA GLN A 199 -6.65 -8.28 0.43
C GLN A 199 -6.56 -7.07 -0.51
N SER A 200 -6.21 -5.89 0.02
CA SER A 200 -6.20 -4.64 -0.77
C SER A 200 -4.84 -4.34 -1.42
N LEU A 201 -3.80 -5.14 -1.19
CA LEU A 201 -2.44 -4.81 -1.60
C LEU A 201 -2.31 -4.91 -3.12
N LYS A 202 -1.99 -3.78 -3.73
CA LYS A 202 -1.92 -3.62 -5.18
C LYS A 202 -0.55 -3.14 -5.66
N GLU A 203 0.25 -2.54 -4.78
CA GLU A 203 1.51 -1.93 -5.19
C GLU A 203 2.62 -2.13 -4.14
N ILE A 204 3.78 -2.57 -4.61
CA ILE A 204 5.05 -2.55 -3.89
C ILE A 204 6.02 -1.75 -4.75
N SER A 205 6.13 -0.45 -4.47
CA SER A 205 6.70 0.52 -5.42
C SER A 205 8.22 0.39 -5.59
N ALA A 206 8.91 -0.11 -4.57
CA ALA A 206 10.36 -0.33 -4.59
C ALA A 206 10.74 -1.44 -3.61
N GLY A 207 11.96 -1.96 -3.75
CA GLY A 207 12.49 -3.02 -2.88
C GLY A 207 12.05 -4.42 -3.27
N ASN A 208 12.80 -5.39 -2.76
CA ASN A 208 12.54 -6.80 -2.98
C ASN A 208 11.64 -7.40 -1.89
N ILE A 209 11.09 -8.58 -2.18
CA ILE A 209 10.26 -9.34 -1.24
C ILE A 209 11.02 -10.56 -0.73
N TYR A 210 10.90 -10.85 0.55
CA TYR A 210 11.52 -12.02 1.19
C TYR A 210 10.52 -12.72 2.10
N ILE A 211 10.07 -13.92 1.70
CA ILE A 211 9.08 -14.71 2.45
C ILE A 211 9.66 -16.12 2.65
N THR A 212 10.22 -16.39 3.83
CA THR A 212 10.92 -17.67 4.08
C THR A 212 10.66 -18.27 5.45
N ASP A 213 10.85 -19.60 5.53
CA ASP A 213 10.78 -20.38 6.78
C ASP A 213 9.41 -20.34 7.47
N ASN A 214 8.34 -20.06 6.72
CA ASN A 214 6.96 -20.08 7.23
C ASN A 214 6.34 -21.45 6.90
N SER A 215 6.60 -22.44 7.74
CA SER A 215 6.40 -23.87 7.44
C SER A 215 4.96 -24.28 7.10
N ASN A 216 3.97 -23.52 7.58
CA ASN A 216 2.54 -23.76 7.36
C ASN A 216 1.90 -22.82 6.34
N LEU A 217 2.64 -21.84 5.82
CA LEU A 217 2.12 -20.83 4.92
C LEU A 217 1.79 -21.44 3.54
N CYS A 218 0.54 -21.32 3.12
CA CYS A 218 0.07 -21.62 1.77
C CYS A 218 -0.29 -20.34 1.01
N TYR A 219 -0.81 -20.48 -0.22
CA TYR A 219 -1.25 -19.41 -1.13
C TYR A 219 -0.17 -18.49 -1.69
N TYR A 220 0.96 -18.33 -1.00
CA TYR A 220 2.10 -17.52 -1.45
C TYR A 220 2.59 -17.86 -2.88
N HIS A 221 2.45 -19.14 -3.27
CA HIS A 221 2.90 -19.68 -4.56
C HIS A 221 1.91 -19.43 -5.70
N THR A 222 0.68 -19.02 -5.39
CA THR A 222 -0.36 -18.72 -6.40
C THR A 222 -0.21 -17.30 -6.94
N ILE A 223 0.37 -16.42 -6.14
CA ILE A 223 0.41 -14.97 -6.38
C ILE A 223 1.39 -14.65 -7.52
N ASN A 224 0.89 -13.96 -8.54
CA ASN A 224 1.73 -13.35 -9.56
C ASN A 224 2.33 -12.04 -9.04
N TRP A 225 3.40 -12.13 -8.25
CA TRP A 225 4.04 -10.98 -7.59
C TRP A 225 4.51 -9.87 -8.54
N THR A 226 4.73 -10.20 -9.81
CA THR A 226 5.17 -9.21 -10.81
C THR A 226 4.13 -8.13 -11.08
N THR A 227 2.84 -8.41 -10.85
CA THR A 227 1.74 -7.42 -10.99
C THR A 227 1.79 -6.33 -9.92
N LEU A 228 2.47 -6.58 -8.80
CA LEU A 228 2.61 -5.64 -7.69
C LEU A 228 3.84 -4.74 -7.83
N PHE A 229 4.82 -5.11 -8.67
CA PHE A 229 6.08 -4.38 -8.80
C PHE A 229 5.96 -3.19 -9.76
N SER A 230 6.49 -2.03 -9.34
CA SER A 230 6.58 -0.86 -10.21
C SER A 230 7.84 -0.86 -11.10
N THR A 231 8.85 -1.68 -10.78
CA THR A 231 10.11 -1.73 -11.53
C THR A 231 10.55 -3.15 -11.85
N ILE A 232 11.11 -3.35 -13.05
CA ILE A 232 11.59 -4.65 -13.54
C ILE A 232 12.75 -5.26 -12.73
N ASN A 233 13.43 -4.45 -11.92
CA ASN A 233 14.59 -4.88 -11.14
C ASN A 233 14.21 -5.52 -9.80
N GLN A 234 12.94 -5.42 -9.40
CA GLN A 234 12.45 -6.03 -8.17
C GLN A 234 12.46 -7.54 -8.28
N ARG A 235 12.86 -8.17 -7.19
CA ARG A 235 12.96 -9.63 -7.07
C ARG A 235 12.18 -10.10 -5.87
N ILE A 236 11.79 -11.37 -5.95
CA ILE A 236 11.18 -12.08 -4.86
C ILE A 236 12.03 -13.29 -4.49
N VAL A 237 12.20 -13.51 -3.18
CA VAL A 237 12.82 -14.71 -2.62
C VAL A 237 11.79 -15.40 -1.75
N ILE A 238 11.35 -16.56 -2.20
CA ILE A 238 10.42 -17.44 -1.50
C ILE A 238 11.10 -18.80 -1.34
N ARG A 239 11.30 -19.25 -0.11
CA ARG A 239 11.97 -20.52 0.19
C ARG A 239 11.51 -21.08 1.54
N ASP A 240 11.58 -22.39 1.73
CA ASP A 240 11.35 -23.04 3.03
C ASP A 240 9.99 -22.73 3.69
N ASN A 241 8.99 -22.39 2.87
CA ASN A 241 7.58 -22.37 3.27
C ASN A 241 6.94 -23.73 3.00
N ARG A 242 5.64 -23.87 3.26
CA ARG A 242 4.93 -25.11 2.94
C ARG A 242 4.98 -25.40 1.44
N LYS A 243 5.40 -26.61 1.05
CA LYS A 243 5.49 -26.99 -0.37
C LYS A 243 4.16 -26.78 -1.11
N ALA A 244 4.23 -26.21 -2.31
CA ALA A 244 3.06 -25.88 -3.12
C ALA A 244 2.22 -27.13 -3.46
N GLU A 245 2.87 -28.27 -3.66
CA GLU A 245 2.20 -29.55 -3.94
C GLU A 245 1.38 -30.01 -2.72
N ASN A 246 1.90 -29.83 -1.51
CA ASN A 246 1.19 -30.18 -0.28
C ASN A 246 0.01 -29.22 -0.04
N CYS A 247 0.18 -27.92 -0.29
CA CYS A 247 -0.92 -26.96 -0.22
C CYS A 247 -2.06 -27.35 -1.17
N THR A 248 -1.72 -27.68 -2.42
CA THR A 248 -2.70 -28.08 -3.43
C THR A 248 -3.39 -29.40 -3.07
N ALA A 249 -2.64 -30.39 -2.56
CA ALA A 249 -3.19 -31.68 -2.13
C ALA A 249 -4.20 -31.56 -0.98
N GLU A 250 -4.04 -30.55 -0.12
CA GLU A 250 -4.97 -30.25 0.98
C GLU A 250 -6.09 -29.28 0.60
N GLY A 251 -6.23 -28.93 -0.69
CA GLY A 251 -7.28 -28.05 -1.16
C GLY A 251 -7.06 -26.57 -0.84
N MET A 252 -5.85 -26.16 -0.44
CA MET A 252 -5.48 -24.77 -0.22
C MET A 252 -5.22 -24.06 -1.56
N VAL A 253 -6.28 -23.95 -2.37
CA VAL A 253 -6.26 -23.39 -3.72
C VAL A 253 -7.13 -22.13 -3.81
N CYS A 254 -6.85 -21.27 -4.79
CA CYS A 254 -7.64 -20.08 -5.02
C CYS A 254 -9.08 -20.39 -5.38
N ASN A 255 -9.98 -19.46 -5.07
CA ASN A 255 -11.37 -19.56 -5.49
C ASN A 255 -11.46 -19.59 -7.03
N HIS A 256 -12.42 -20.36 -7.58
CA HIS A 256 -12.65 -20.44 -9.03
C HIS A 256 -12.98 -19.10 -9.70
N LEU A 257 -13.44 -18.10 -8.94
CA LEU A 257 -13.70 -16.73 -9.41
C LEU A 257 -12.43 -15.86 -9.48
N CYS A 258 -11.29 -16.34 -8.98
CA CYS A 258 -10.01 -15.67 -9.13
C CYS A 258 -9.44 -15.87 -10.54
N SER A 259 -8.77 -14.84 -11.05
CA SER A 259 -8.01 -14.92 -12.30
C SER A 259 -6.75 -15.80 -12.15
N GLY A 260 -5.95 -15.88 -13.21
CA GLY A 260 -4.64 -16.53 -13.17
C GLY A 260 -3.58 -15.79 -12.34
N ASP A 261 -3.87 -14.59 -11.83
CA ASP A 261 -2.94 -13.81 -10.99
C ASP A 261 -2.84 -14.35 -9.56
N GLY A 262 -3.73 -15.24 -9.15
CA GLY A 262 -3.72 -15.90 -7.84
C GLY A 262 -4.49 -15.16 -6.76
N CYS A 263 -4.21 -15.51 -5.51
CA CYS A 263 -4.96 -15.04 -4.36
C CYS A 263 -4.11 -14.98 -3.08
N TRP A 264 -4.51 -14.10 -2.16
CA TRP A 264 -3.88 -13.88 -0.85
C TRP A 264 -4.26 -14.94 0.19
N GLY A 265 -5.28 -15.75 -0.09
CA GLY A 265 -5.88 -16.72 0.82
C GLY A 265 -7.13 -17.37 0.21
N PRO A 266 -7.90 -18.11 1.01
CA PRO A 266 -9.16 -18.72 0.56
C PRO A 266 -10.24 -17.66 0.34
N GLY A 267 -11.22 -17.99 -0.50
CA GLY A 267 -12.42 -17.16 -0.70
C GLY A 267 -12.36 -16.22 -1.92
N PRO A 268 -13.53 -15.80 -2.43
CA PRO A 268 -13.62 -14.92 -3.60
C PRO A 268 -13.24 -13.45 -3.31
N ASP A 269 -13.04 -13.11 -2.05
CA ASP A 269 -12.63 -11.78 -1.58
C ASP A 269 -11.11 -11.63 -1.42
N GLN A 270 -10.35 -12.71 -1.65
CA GLN A 270 -8.89 -12.74 -1.52
C GLN A 270 -8.16 -12.80 -2.88
N CYS A 271 -8.88 -12.69 -3.99
CA CYS A 271 -8.28 -12.71 -5.32
C CYS A 271 -7.43 -11.46 -5.58
N LEU A 272 -6.32 -11.60 -6.32
CA LEU A 272 -5.57 -10.44 -6.83
C LEU A 272 -6.38 -9.66 -7.87
N SER A 273 -7.04 -10.40 -8.76
CA SER A 273 -7.98 -9.87 -9.75
C SER A 273 -9.09 -10.89 -10.01
N CYS A 274 -10.29 -10.40 -10.31
CA CYS A 274 -11.45 -11.26 -10.57
C CYS A 274 -11.41 -11.80 -12.00
N ARG A 275 -11.78 -13.07 -12.16
CA ARG A 275 -11.91 -13.72 -13.48
C ARG A 275 -13.07 -13.15 -14.29
N ARG A 276 -14.16 -12.80 -13.62
CA ARG A 276 -15.38 -12.25 -14.23
C ARG A 276 -15.63 -10.83 -13.75
N PHE A 277 -16.43 -10.67 -12.71
CA PHE A 277 -16.81 -9.36 -12.17
C PHE A 277 -16.44 -9.22 -10.70
N SER A 278 -16.51 -7.98 -10.22
CA SER A 278 -16.28 -7.63 -8.82
C SER A 278 -17.41 -6.77 -8.30
N ARG A 279 -17.88 -7.07 -7.09
CA ARG A 279 -18.77 -6.22 -6.30
C ARG A 279 -18.06 -5.84 -5.02
N GLY A 280 -17.66 -4.57 -4.92
CA GLY A 280 -16.77 -4.12 -3.85
C GLY A 280 -15.43 -4.85 -3.90
N ARG A 281 -15.18 -5.76 -2.94
CA ARG A 281 -13.94 -6.55 -2.83
C ARG A 281 -14.13 -8.03 -3.17
N VAL A 282 -15.35 -8.43 -3.50
CA VAL A 282 -15.70 -9.84 -3.70
C VAL A 282 -15.82 -10.09 -5.20
N CYS A 283 -15.12 -11.11 -5.70
CA CYS A 283 -15.32 -11.59 -7.06
C CYS A 283 -16.65 -12.34 -7.16
N ILE A 284 -17.42 -12.05 -8.21
CA ILE A 284 -18.74 -12.64 -8.46
C ILE A 284 -18.87 -13.08 -9.91
N GLU A 285 -19.85 -13.95 -10.17
CA GLU A 285 -20.07 -14.56 -11.49
C GLU A 285 -20.69 -13.57 -12.50
N SER A 286 -21.63 -12.74 -12.05
CA SER A 286 -22.38 -11.76 -12.85
C SER A 286 -22.88 -10.61 -11.97
N CYS A 287 -23.05 -9.42 -12.56
CA CYS A 287 -23.73 -8.29 -11.93
C CYS A 287 -25.25 -8.49 -11.92
N ASN A 288 -25.95 -7.75 -11.07
CA ASN A 288 -27.41 -7.71 -10.94
C ASN A 288 -28.05 -6.89 -12.08
N LEU A 289 -27.84 -7.30 -13.32
CA LEU A 289 -28.30 -6.57 -14.51
C LEU A 289 -29.82 -6.62 -14.70
N TYR A 290 -30.38 -7.81 -14.49
CA TYR A 290 -31.78 -8.13 -14.81
C TYR A 290 -32.60 -8.52 -13.57
N ASP A 291 -31.93 -8.87 -12.47
CA ASP A 291 -32.51 -9.34 -11.22
C ASP A 291 -31.74 -8.78 -10.02
N GLY A 292 -32.18 -9.10 -8.81
CA GLY A 292 -31.54 -8.69 -7.57
C GLY A 292 -32.21 -7.50 -6.87
N GLU A 293 -31.94 -7.37 -5.57
CA GLU A 293 -32.51 -6.31 -4.73
C GLU A 293 -32.03 -4.92 -5.15
N PHE A 294 -30.78 -4.80 -5.59
CA PHE A 294 -30.21 -3.58 -6.14
C PHE A 294 -29.71 -3.90 -7.55
N ARG A 295 -30.25 -3.16 -8.53
CA ARG A 295 -29.89 -3.34 -9.94
C ARG A 295 -28.57 -2.64 -10.21
N GLU A 296 -27.77 -3.24 -11.07
CA GLU A 296 -26.40 -2.81 -11.36
C GLU A 296 -26.18 -2.65 -12.86
N PHE A 297 -25.12 -1.94 -13.22
CA PHE A 297 -24.55 -1.95 -14.55
C PHE A 297 -23.05 -2.31 -14.47
N GLU A 298 -22.50 -2.73 -15.60
CA GLU A 298 -21.08 -3.11 -15.72
C GLU A 298 -20.24 -1.90 -16.12
N ASN A 299 -19.30 -1.51 -15.25
CA ASN A 299 -18.23 -0.56 -15.58
C ASN A 299 -16.91 -1.33 -15.76
N GLY A 300 -16.70 -1.87 -16.96
CA GLY A 300 -15.66 -2.86 -17.19
C GLY A 300 -15.97 -4.16 -16.45
N SER A 301 -15.08 -4.60 -15.56
CA SER A 301 -15.30 -5.79 -14.70
C SER A 301 -15.83 -5.45 -13.30
N ILE A 302 -16.33 -4.24 -13.10
CA ILE A 302 -16.85 -3.76 -11.81
C ILE A 302 -18.36 -3.60 -11.91
N CYS A 303 -19.08 -4.25 -11.00
CA CYS A 303 -20.52 -4.07 -10.83
C CYS A 303 -20.76 -2.81 -9.99
N VAL A 304 -21.53 -1.87 -10.55
CA VAL A 304 -21.88 -0.61 -9.89
C VAL A 304 -23.39 -0.50 -9.84
N GLU A 305 -23.93 -0.17 -8.67
CA GLU A 305 -25.37 0.01 -8.48
C GLU A 305 -25.91 1.16 -9.34
N CYS A 306 -27.09 0.96 -9.90
CA CYS A 306 -27.86 2.01 -10.55
C CYS A 306 -28.26 3.08 -9.51
N ASP A 307 -28.55 4.29 -9.98
CA ASP A 307 -29.06 5.34 -9.10
C ASP A 307 -30.39 4.90 -8.46
N SER A 308 -30.57 5.25 -7.20
CA SER A 308 -31.79 5.01 -6.43
C SER A 308 -33.07 5.56 -7.08
N GLN A 309 -32.94 6.55 -7.99
CA GLN A 309 -34.05 7.14 -8.74
C GLN A 309 -34.45 6.32 -9.98
N CYS A 310 -33.62 5.36 -10.42
CA CYS A 310 -33.96 4.49 -11.55
C CYS A 310 -35.05 3.50 -11.14
N GLU A 311 -36.15 3.46 -11.90
CA GLU A 311 -37.19 2.45 -11.74
C GLU A 311 -36.64 1.07 -12.16
N LYS A 312 -36.83 0.06 -11.31
CA LYS A 312 -36.36 -1.31 -11.61
C LYS A 312 -37.12 -1.88 -12.79
N MET A 313 -36.37 -2.28 -13.82
CA MET A 313 -36.93 -2.81 -15.07
C MET A 313 -37.03 -4.35 -15.00
N GLU A 314 -38.20 -4.93 -15.28
CA GLU A 314 -38.39 -6.39 -15.30
C GLU A 314 -38.27 -6.98 -16.73
N ASP A 315 -38.54 -8.28 -16.90
CA ASP A 315 -38.59 -8.98 -18.19
C ASP A 315 -37.27 -8.97 -19.01
N GLY A 316 -36.13 -9.04 -18.32
CA GLY A 316 -34.81 -9.09 -18.96
C GLY A 316 -34.33 -7.74 -19.49
N LEU A 317 -34.94 -6.64 -19.05
CA LEU A 317 -34.53 -5.28 -19.38
C LEU A 317 -33.51 -4.75 -18.37
N LEU A 318 -32.55 -3.98 -18.87
CA LEU A 318 -31.57 -3.28 -18.04
C LEU A 318 -32.21 -2.09 -17.34
N THR A 319 -31.88 -1.88 -16.07
CA THR A 319 -32.39 -0.74 -15.28
C THR A 319 -31.62 0.55 -15.53
N CYS A 320 -30.32 0.45 -15.82
CA CYS A 320 -29.49 1.60 -16.18
C CYS A 320 -28.34 1.18 -17.11
N HIS A 321 -27.72 2.16 -17.77
CA HIS A 321 -26.59 1.96 -18.69
C HIS A 321 -25.30 2.65 -18.22
N GLY A 322 -25.31 3.28 -17.04
CA GLY A 322 -24.20 4.07 -16.54
C GLY A 322 -24.55 4.86 -15.28
N PRO A 323 -23.56 5.53 -14.66
CA PRO A 323 -23.82 6.44 -13.57
C PRO A 323 -24.57 7.67 -14.09
N VAL A 324 -25.36 8.33 -13.24
CA VAL A 324 -26.06 9.57 -13.61
C VAL A 324 -25.04 10.65 -13.94
N SER A 325 -25.04 11.13 -15.18
CA SER A 325 -24.26 12.28 -15.61
C SER A 325 -24.86 13.55 -15.00
N LEU A 326 -24.12 14.25 -14.15
CA LEU A 326 -24.50 15.55 -13.57
C LEU A 326 -24.53 16.72 -14.59
N GLU A 327 -24.39 16.47 -15.90
CA GLU A 327 -24.30 17.51 -16.94
C GLU A 327 -25.65 17.86 -17.61
N THR A 328 -26.79 17.74 -16.93
CA THR A 328 -28.10 18.14 -17.54
C THR A 328 -28.97 19.05 -16.69
N PHE A 329 -28.36 19.83 -15.79
CA PHE A 329 -29.01 21.02 -15.22
C PHE A 329 -28.13 22.24 -15.44
N PHE A 330 -28.23 22.87 -16.62
CA PHE A 330 -28.30 24.33 -16.85
C PHE A 330 -28.55 24.61 -18.33
#